data_AF-A0A932RY18-F1
#
_entry.id   AF-A0A932RY18-F1
#
_cell.length_a   1.000
_cell.length_b   1.000
_cell.length_c   1.000
_cell.angle_alpha   90.00
_cell.angle_beta   90.00
_cell.angle_gamma   90.00
#
_symmetry.space_group_name_H-M   'P 1'
#
loop_
_entity.id
_entity.type
_entity.pdbx_description
1 polymer ?
#
loop_
_entity_poly.entity_id
_entity_poly.type
_entity_poly.pdbx_seq_one_letter_code
_entity_poly.pdbx_strand_id
1 'polypeptide(L)'
;MKLSEQIKPISFLKANAAEIARDFSENHSNPLIITQNGEAKMVVMDIDSYQKQQETMALLKILALGNKQIEEGKFQDADSFFAEMDKENHQ
;
A
#
# COMPACT_ATOMS: atom_id res chain seq x y z
N MET A 1 -15.03 -7.22 7.99
CA MET A 1 -15.12 -5.78 7.70
C MET A 1 -16.57 -5.44 7.39
N LYS A 2 -17.19 -4.52 8.14
CA LYS A 2 -18.55 -4.03 7.82
C LYS A 2 -18.44 -2.77 6.96
N LEU A 3 -18.36 -2.95 5.64
CA LEU A 3 -18.24 -1.84 4.67
C LEU A 3 -19.39 -0.82 4.79
N SER A 4 -20.58 -1.24 5.21
CA SER A 4 -21.73 -0.36 5.41
C SER A 4 -21.48 0.73 6.46
N GLU A 5 -20.63 0.49 7.45
CA GLU A 5 -20.31 1.47 8.51
C GLU A 5 -19.26 2.50 8.03
N GLN A 6 -18.51 2.18 6.98
CA GLN A 6 -17.42 2.99 6.41
C GLN A 6 -17.90 3.93 5.29
N ILE A 7 -19.13 3.75 4.78
CA ILE A 7 -19.69 4.62 3.73
C ILE A 7 -20.31 5.86 4.38
N LYS A 8 -19.80 7.04 4.06
CA LYS A 8 -20.30 8.32 4.56
C LYS A 8 -20.54 9.32 3.41
N PRO A 9 -21.58 10.16 3.45
CA PRO A 9 -21.76 11.20 2.45
C PRO A 9 -20.70 12.30 2.59
N ILE A 10 -20.43 13.04 1.51
CA ILE A 10 -19.47 14.16 1.52
C ILE A 10 -19.81 15.25 2.55
N SER A 11 -21.09 15.41 2.89
CA SER A 11 -21.52 16.31 3.97
C SER A 11 -20.99 15.89 5.34
N PHE A 12 -20.89 14.58 5.62
CA PHE A 12 -20.33 14.07 6.86
C PHE A 12 -18.84 14.39 6.98
N LEU A 13 -18.07 14.22 5.90
CA LEU A 13 -16.65 14.59 5.88
C LEU A 13 -16.46 16.08 6.14
N LYS A 14 -17.25 16.93 5.49
CA LYS A 14 -17.19 18.40 5.66
C LYS A 14 -17.47 18.83 7.11
N ALA A 15 -18.42 18.17 7.77
CA ALA A 15 -18.82 18.52 9.13
C ALA A 15 -17.84 17.99 10.20
N ASN A 16 -17.17 16.85 9.95
CA ASN A 16 -16.44 16.11 10.99
C ASN A 16 -14.94 15.90 10.67
N ALA A 17 -14.35 16.66 9.75
CA ALA A 17 -12.98 16.44 9.28
C ALA A 17 -11.93 16.39 10.41
N ALA A 18 -12.02 17.29 11.41
CA ALA A 18 -11.09 17.33 12.53
C ALA A 18 -11.22 16.11 13.45
N GLU A 19 -12.46 15.66 13.71
CA GLU A 19 -12.72 14.46 14.51
C GLU A 19 -12.25 13.20 13.78
N ILE A 20 -12.50 13.11 12.46
CA ILE A 20 -12.00 12.01 11.62
C ILE A 20 -10.47 11.95 11.67
N ALA A 21 -9.79 13.08 11.51
CA ALA A 21 -8.33 13.13 11.58
C ALA A 21 -7.80 12.69 12.96
N ARG A 22 -8.47 13.11 14.03
CA ARG A 22 -8.13 12.70 15.39
C ARG A 22 -8.35 11.20 15.59
N ASP A 23 -9.50 10.68 15.20
CA ASP A 23 -9.86 9.26 15.31
C ASP A 23 -8.89 8.37 14.55
N PHE A 24 -8.50 8.78 13.34
CA PHE A 24 -7.43 8.12 12.58
C PHE A 24 -6.09 8.07 13.33
N SER A 25 -5.68 9.18 13.95
CA SER A 25 -4.43 9.22 14.71
C SER A 25 -4.46 8.43 16.03
N GLU A 26 -5.59 8.43 16.73
CA GLU A 26 -5.71 7.85 18.07
C GLU A 26 -6.11 6.37 18.02
N ASN A 27 -7.04 6.00 17.13
CA ASN A 27 -7.70 4.70 17.12
C ASN A 27 -7.33 3.81 15.93
N HIS A 28 -6.50 4.29 15.00
CA HIS A 28 -6.14 3.58 13.76
C HIS A 28 -7.38 3.06 13.02
N SER A 29 -8.39 3.92 12.93
CA SER A 29 -9.70 3.55 12.40
C SER A 29 -9.64 3.18 10.93
N ASN A 30 -10.55 2.31 10.51
CA ASN A 30 -10.60 1.84 9.13
C ASN A 30 -10.86 3.00 8.14
N PRO A 31 -10.38 2.87 6.88
CA PRO A 31 -10.67 3.85 5.83
C PRO A 31 -12.16 4.09 5.62
N LEU A 32 -12.52 5.33 5.30
CA LEU A 32 -13.88 5.75 4.98
C LEU A 32 -14.07 5.87 3.47
N ILE A 33 -15.19 5.37 2.95
CA ILE A 33 -15.61 5.57 1.58
C ILE A 33 -16.57 6.76 1.56
N ILE A 34 -16.23 7.80 0.82
CA ILE A 34 -17.04 9.01 0.76
C ILE A 34 -17.86 9.04 -0.52
N THR A 35 -19.16 9.27 -0.37
CA THR A 35 -20.11 9.36 -1.47
C THR A 35 -20.54 10.79 -1.77
N GLN A 36 -20.80 11.08 -3.05
CA GLN A 36 -21.45 12.31 -3.50
C GLN A 36 -22.60 11.94 -4.42
N ASN A 37 -23.79 12.46 -4.13
CA ASN A 37 -25.03 12.11 -4.85
C ASN A 37 -25.29 10.59 -4.89
N GLY A 38 -24.94 9.87 -3.82
CA GLY A 38 -25.12 8.42 -3.71
C GLY A 38 -24.01 7.57 -4.33
N GLU A 39 -23.06 8.18 -5.05
CA GLU A 39 -21.95 7.47 -5.71
C GLU A 39 -20.66 7.59 -4.92
N ALA A 40 -19.91 6.50 -4.75
CA ALA A 40 -18.58 6.53 -4.16
C ALA A 40 -17.60 7.33 -5.04
N LYS A 41 -16.90 8.30 -4.45
CA LYS A 41 -15.97 9.19 -5.17
C LYS A 41 -14.55 9.19 -4.62
N MET A 42 -14.37 8.92 -3.33
CA MET A 42 -13.06 8.96 -2.70
C MET A 42 -12.98 8.03 -1.50
N VAL A 43 -11.75 7.69 -1.11
CA VAL A 43 -11.43 7.00 0.13
C VAL A 43 -10.61 7.96 0.99
N VAL A 44 -10.92 8.04 2.27
CA VAL A 44 -10.18 8.84 3.26
C VAL A 44 -9.58 7.88 4.27
N MET A 45 -8.28 8.01 4.52
CA MET A 45 -7.49 7.20 5.46
C MET A 45 -6.34 8.05 6.02
N ASP A 46 -5.71 7.58 7.07
CA ASP A 46 -4.48 8.17 7.60
C ASP A 46 -3.27 7.95 6.68
N ILE A 47 -2.24 8.77 6.87
CA ILE A 47 -1.05 8.77 6.02
C ILE A 47 -0.21 7.50 6.18
N ASP A 48 -0.14 6.92 7.37
CA ASP A 48 0.68 5.74 7.65
C ASP A 48 0.08 4.50 6.98
N SER A 49 -1.25 4.33 7.07
CA SER A 49 -2.00 3.30 6.34
C SER A 49 -1.84 3.44 4.83
N TYR A 50 -1.91 4.67 4.31
CA TYR A 50 -1.71 4.92 2.88
C TYR A 50 -0.29 4.55 2.44
N GLN A 51 0.74 4.96 3.18
CA GLN A 51 2.14 4.62 2.90
C GLN A 51 2.37 3.12 2.94
N LYS A 52 1.90 2.45 3.99
CA LYS A 52 2.00 0.99 4.15
C LYS A 52 1.34 0.24 3.00
N GLN A 53 0.18 0.73 2.51
CA GLN A 53 -0.49 0.15 1.36
C GLN A 53 0.36 0.31 0.08
N GLN A 54 0.98 1.47 -0.12
CA GLN A 54 1.85 1.73 -1.26
C GLN A 54 3.12 0.86 -1.25
N GLU A 55 3.76 0.72 -0.09
CA GLU A 55 4.92 -0.15 0.11
C GLU A 55 4.58 -1.62 -0.12
N THR A 56 3.44 -2.08 0.41
CA THR A 56 2.96 -3.45 0.19
C THR A 56 2.75 -3.72 -1.30
N MET A 57 2.13 -2.78 -2.02
CA MET A 57 1.93 -2.91 -3.47
C MET A 57 3.25 -2.92 -4.23
N ALA A 58 4.24 -2.12 -3.83
CA ALA A 58 5.57 -2.12 -4.42
C ALA A 58 6.26 -3.49 -4.22
N LEU A 59 6.23 -4.03 -3.00
CA LEU A 59 6.79 -5.35 -2.70
C LEU A 59 6.12 -6.46 -3.53
N LEU A 60 4.79 -6.45 -3.61
CA LEU A 60 4.06 -7.44 -4.43
C LEU A 60 4.45 -7.36 -5.91
N LYS A 61 4.70 -6.16 -6.44
CA LYS A 61 5.19 -5.99 -7.82
C LYS A 61 6.61 -6.54 -7.99
N ILE A 62 7.50 -6.29 -7.04
CA ILE A 62 8.87 -6.84 -7.06
C ILE A 62 8.83 -8.38 -7.06
N LEU A 63 8.00 -8.97 -6.20
CA LEU A 63 7.83 -10.42 -6.12
C LEU A 63 7.26 -10.99 -7.43
N ALA A 64 6.22 -10.35 -8.00
CA ALA A 64 5.65 -10.78 -9.27
C ALA A 64 6.67 -10.70 -10.42
N LEU A 65 7.49 -9.65 -10.46
CA LEU A 65 8.58 -9.52 -11.44
C LEU A 65 9.64 -10.61 -11.25
N GLY A 66 10.06 -10.87 -10.01
CA GLY A 66 11.02 -11.92 -9.69
C GLY A 66 10.52 -13.31 -10.10
N ASN A 67 9.26 -13.63 -9.81
CA ASN A 67 8.65 -14.89 -10.24
C ASN A 67 8.66 -15.05 -11.77
N LYS A 68 8.32 -13.99 -12.50
CA LYS A 68 8.39 -13.99 -13.97
C LYS A 68 9.82 -14.18 -14.48
N GLN A 69 10.82 -13.56 -13.84
CA GLN A 69 12.22 -13.76 -14.19
C GLN A 69 12.67 -15.20 -13.98
N ILE A 70 12.22 -15.85 -12.91
CA ILE A 70 12.50 -17.27 -12.65
C ILE A 70 11.90 -18.15 -13.76
N GLU A 71 10.63 -17.92 -14.13
CA GLU A 71 9.96 -18.64 -15.21
C GLU A 71 10.66 -18.47 -16.57
N GLU A 72 11.24 -17.28 -16.82
CA GLU A 72 12.01 -16.97 -18.03
C GLU A 72 13.47 -17.45 -17.97
N GLY A 73 13.91 -18.10 -16.87
CA GLY A 73 15.30 -18.53 -16.69
C GLY A 73 16.29 -17.38 -16.44
N LYS A 74 15.80 -16.19 -16.11
CA LYS A 74 16.60 -14.99 -15.82
C LYS A 74 16.96 -14.90 -14.34
N PHE A 75 17.62 -15.93 -13.83
CA PHE A 75 18.13 -15.97 -12.47
C PHE A 75 19.55 -16.58 -12.48
N GLN A 76 20.23 -16.48 -11.34
CA GLN A 76 21.52 -17.10 -11.13
C GLN A 76 21.60 -17.67 -9.71
N ASP A 77 22.44 -18.68 -9.52
CA ASP A 77 22.73 -19.24 -8.21
C ASP A 77 23.45 -18.21 -7.31
N ALA A 78 23.07 -18.17 -6.03
CA ALA A 78 23.61 -17.22 -5.08
C ALA A 78 25.14 -17.34 -4.93
N ASP A 79 25.68 -18.55 -4.88
CA ASP A 79 27.12 -18.79 -4.75
C ASP A 79 27.89 -18.25 -5.96
N SER A 80 27.34 -18.42 -7.16
CA SER A 80 27.92 -17.89 -8.40
C SER A 80 27.95 -16.36 -8.41
N PHE A 81 26.85 -15.73 -7.96
CA PHE A 81 26.75 -14.27 -7.85
C PHE A 81 27.78 -13.67 -6.88
N PHE A 82 27.92 -14.23 -5.67
CA PHE A 82 28.88 -13.71 -4.70
C PHE A 82 30.33 -13.90 -5.16
N ALA A 83 30.65 -15.04 -5.79
CA ALA A 83 31.97 -15.28 -6.35
C ALA A 83 32.32 -14.32 -7.50
N GLU A 84 31.33 -13.79 -8.24
CA GLU A 84 31.51 -12.76 -9.26
C GLU A 84 31.76 -11.39 -8.62
N MET A 85 30.92 -10.97 -7.66
CA MET A 85 31.08 -9.71 -6.94
C MET A 85 32.43 -9.58 -6.22
N ASP A 86 32.92 -10.65 -5.62
CA ASP A 86 34.23 -10.64 -4.94
C ASP A 86 35.38 -10.40 -5.91
N LYS A 87 35.27 -10.85 -7.17
CA LYS A 87 36.28 -10.60 -8.20
C LYS A 87 36.26 -9.16 -8.69
N GLU A 88 35.09 -8.53 -8.75
CA GLU A 88 34.95 -7.12 -9.16
C GLU A 88 35.48 -6.14 -8.10
N ASN A 89 35.29 -6.42 -6.81
CA ASN A 89 35.77 -5.56 -5.72
C ASN A 89 37.31 -5.56 -5.53
N HIS A 90 38.03 -6.44 -6.22
CA HIS A 90 39.49 -6.55 -6.15
C HIS A 90 40.20 -6.04 -7.42
N GLN A 91 39.48 -5.34 -8.32
CA GLN A 91 40.03 -4.53 -9.42
C GLN A 91 40.09 -3.06 -9.06
#